data_AF-A0A2D7RG63-F1
#
_entry.id   AF-A0A2D7RG63-F1
#
_cell.length_a   1.000
_cell.length_b   1.000
_cell.length_c   1.000
_cell.angle_alpha   90.00
_cell.angle_beta   90.00
_cell.angle_gamma   90.00
#
_symmetry.space_group_name_H-M   'P 1'
#
loop_
_entity.id
_entity.type
_entity.pdbx_description
1 polymer ?
#
loop_
_entity_poly.entity_id
_entity_poly.type
_entity_poly.pdbx_seq_one_letter_code
_entity_poly.pdbx_strand_id
1 'polypeptide(L)'
;MLRYMKMSDINSVVQIIVSRSGAKAYSGMVAGTGWFVNTDVPEGTMLTNAHVVRDAKTVSIRMPCNHSLDIPVYVQGMSTDLDLAVIRLDKNELNLVKRMLKDKYNVDQIPTLQFTDSDAVHPTRYDTLKAPRVFARGYPLGTEYQQVTDGRISGIKHAREQEYIVTTATINPGNSGGPAVDESGNVIGINSMKINGAEGINMIIPSNRIQRMLPHLLNNAENEKELEMIIEAAQMMHGTIPTQKQVHEMKELMEEMESVDMKEVVSKWNQNNLGGFKKCKGIVQPVKMSDWFKKHVHEKVGNHELFEQVVMNIDNNNFDEVHEMRTEGFSSYLCEPCGASSCKKCKKNLSPSIIPPRSLHMPRLGYRYSNSSGESTLKYYSIEKESNIKSGVVVSDVVKNGMFDRAGVEKYDFIYKVSTERGEFNVDNYGETWIENLSVSLKLNDIIHRTPFGQEIVLHVVNQSGEDMEKKMHYNYLEEKYKPSIRFMDSMHDLNFQNQVLNLAGVILKTLRMEDVMEHQLGKYMDPHNQNEFKVVVADIDTRSPAYKARNLQPGDVLTKINEDEVSSNWEGFVNQVKNLKSVVLEVESGALTII
;
A
#
# COMPACT_ATOMS: atom_id res chain seq x y z
N MET A 1 4.62 29.29 -35.24
CA MET A 1 5.37 29.99 -34.16
C MET A 1 5.66 28.97 -33.05
N LEU A 2 6.58 28.02 -33.30
CA LEU A 2 7.07 27.07 -32.30
C LEU A 2 8.06 27.82 -31.40
N ARG A 3 7.59 28.36 -30.27
CA ARG A 3 8.49 28.86 -29.22
C ARG A 3 9.33 27.67 -28.77
N TYR A 4 10.65 27.81 -28.91
CA TYR A 4 11.67 26.87 -28.44
C TYR A 4 11.28 26.27 -27.07
N MET A 5 10.88 24.99 -27.03
CA MET A 5 11.16 24.18 -25.85
C MET A 5 12.66 24.31 -25.61
N LYS A 6 13.07 24.66 -24.39
CA LYS A 6 14.50 24.65 -24.09
C LYS A 6 14.94 23.21 -24.29
N MET A 7 16.06 22.97 -24.98
CA MET A 7 16.50 21.62 -25.30
C MET A 7 16.72 20.75 -24.05
N SER A 8 16.84 21.37 -22.87
CA SER A 8 16.80 20.73 -21.55
C SER A 8 15.47 20.02 -21.24
N ASP A 9 14.32 20.51 -21.71
CA ASP A 9 12.97 20.09 -21.31
C ASP A 9 12.67 18.63 -21.68
N ILE A 10 13.43 18.05 -22.62
CA ILE A 10 13.39 16.61 -22.91
C ILE A 10 13.68 15.78 -21.65
N ASN A 11 14.50 16.30 -20.73
CA ASN A 11 14.91 15.66 -19.48
C ASN A 11 13.83 15.66 -18.39
N SER A 12 12.66 16.21 -18.66
CA SER A 12 11.49 16.06 -17.79
C SER A 12 10.91 14.65 -17.78
N VAL A 13 11.26 13.82 -18.79
CA VAL A 13 10.78 12.44 -18.94
C VAL A 13 11.97 11.50 -19.08
N VAL A 14 11.97 10.43 -18.30
CA VAL A 14 13.08 9.49 -18.14
C VAL A 14 12.65 8.07 -18.47
N GLN A 15 13.61 7.26 -18.92
CA GLN A 15 13.40 5.83 -19.07
C GLN A 15 13.60 5.16 -17.71
N ILE A 16 12.69 4.29 -17.30
CA ILE A 16 12.82 3.48 -16.09
C ILE A 16 13.31 2.10 -16.48
N ILE A 17 14.25 1.58 -15.71
CA ILE A 17 14.83 0.25 -15.86
C ILE A 17 14.65 -0.48 -14.54
N VAL A 18 14.09 -1.68 -14.60
CA VAL A 18 13.89 -2.53 -13.43
C VAL A 18 14.54 -3.90 -13.62
N SER A 19 15.00 -4.49 -12.52
CA SER A 19 15.40 -5.89 -12.45
C SER A 19 14.41 -6.69 -11.60
N ARG A 20 14.04 -7.91 -12.00
CA ARG A 20 13.08 -8.77 -11.29
C ARG A 20 13.64 -10.17 -11.01
N SER A 21 13.20 -10.81 -9.92
CA SER A 21 13.47 -12.24 -9.65
C SER A 21 12.75 -13.12 -10.67
N GLY A 22 13.41 -14.10 -11.28
CA GLY A 22 12.74 -15.23 -11.95
C GLY A 22 12.52 -15.12 -13.47
N ALA A 23 12.90 -14.02 -14.13
CA ALA A 23 13.01 -14.03 -15.59
C ALA A 23 14.24 -14.86 -16.00
N LYS A 24 14.10 -15.78 -16.96
CA LYS A 24 15.24 -16.45 -17.61
C LYS A 24 16.29 -15.38 -17.96
N ALA A 25 17.57 -15.69 -17.76
CA ALA A 25 18.73 -14.78 -17.71
C ALA A 25 18.96 -13.83 -18.92
N TYR A 26 18.04 -13.76 -19.89
CA TYR A 26 18.11 -12.91 -21.08
C TYR A 26 16.79 -12.16 -21.42
N SER A 27 15.75 -12.13 -20.57
CA SER A 27 14.45 -11.48 -20.92
C SER A 27 13.86 -10.49 -19.90
N GLY A 28 14.64 -9.94 -18.97
CA GLY A 28 14.10 -9.34 -17.73
C GLY A 28 14.13 -7.81 -17.56
N MET A 29 14.71 -7.02 -18.47
CA MET A 29 14.67 -5.55 -18.35
C MET A 29 13.33 -5.03 -18.88
N VAL A 30 12.35 -4.83 -18.00
CA VAL A 30 11.17 -4.03 -18.37
C VAL A 30 11.64 -2.57 -18.44
N ALA A 31 11.58 -1.98 -19.63
CA ALA A 31 11.72 -0.54 -19.80
C ALA A 31 10.32 0.07 -19.62
N GLY A 32 10.17 0.97 -18.65
CA GLY A 32 8.99 1.82 -18.47
C GLY A 32 9.36 3.29 -18.65
N THR A 33 8.41 4.18 -18.39
CA THR A 33 8.65 5.63 -18.41
C THR A 33 8.32 6.23 -17.04
N GLY A 34 9.11 7.23 -16.63
CA GLY A 34 8.81 8.11 -15.51
C GLY A 34 9.01 9.57 -15.89
N TRP A 35 8.56 10.49 -15.04
CA TRP A 35 8.72 11.92 -15.30
C TRP A 35 8.75 12.73 -14.01
N PHE A 36 9.49 13.85 -14.03
CA PHE A 36 9.65 14.73 -12.88
C PHE A 36 8.46 15.66 -12.72
N VAL A 37 7.86 15.66 -11.54
CA VAL A 37 6.63 16.42 -11.26
C VAL A 37 6.94 17.84 -10.76
N ASN A 38 6.18 18.81 -11.26
CA ASN A 38 6.26 20.21 -10.83
C ASN A 38 5.12 20.53 -9.86
N THR A 39 5.33 20.16 -8.59
CA THR A 39 4.41 20.45 -7.48
C THR A 39 5.21 20.84 -6.25
N ASP A 40 4.53 21.20 -5.15
CA ASP A 40 5.17 21.40 -3.85
C ASP A 40 5.60 20.05 -3.23
N VAL A 41 6.61 19.44 -3.86
CA VAL A 41 7.21 18.16 -3.48
C VAL A 41 8.73 18.27 -3.60
N PRO A 42 9.49 17.41 -2.91
CA PRO A 42 10.94 17.43 -3.01
C PRO A 42 11.45 17.30 -4.45
N GLU A 43 12.46 18.10 -4.83
CA GLU A 43 13.10 18.00 -6.14
C GLU A 43 13.62 16.58 -6.40
N GLY A 44 13.51 16.09 -7.63
CA GLY A 44 13.85 14.71 -7.98
C GLY A 44 12.74 13.69 -7.72
N THR A 45 11.54 14.14 -7.32
CA THR A 45 10.34 13.30 -7.26
C THR A 45 9.82 13.02 -8.66
N MET A 46 9.53 11.74 -8.94
CA MET A 46 9.02 11.27 -10.22
C MET A 46 7.78 10.41 -10.04
N LEU A 47 6.95 10.39 -11.08
CA LEU A 47 5.75 9.57 -11.16
C LEU A 47 5.89 8.51 -12.25
N THR A 48 5.31 7.34 -11.99
CA THR A 48 5.21 6.23 -12.94
C THR A 48 4.01 5.35 -12.58
N ASN A 49 3.80 4.26 -13.33
CA ASN A 49 2.81 3.25 -12.97
C ASN A 49 3.33 2.27 -11.92
N ALA A 50 2.45 1.78 -11.04
CA ALA A 50 2.83 0.77 -10.05
C ALA A 50 3.33 -0.51 -10.72
N HIS A 51 2.69 -0.98 -11.79
CA HIS A 51 3.11 -2.22 -12.46
C HIS A 51 4.50 -2.15 -13.11
N VAL A 52 5.06 -0.95 -13.33
CA VAL A 52 6.43 -0.77 -13.83
C VAL A 52 7.43 -1.19 -12.74
N VAL A 53 7.21 -0.73 -11.51
CA VAL A 53 8.15 -0.88 -10.39
C VAL A 53 7.78 -1.99 -9.40
N ARG A 54 6.57 -2.54 -9.48
CA ARG A 54 6.13 -3.66 -8.64
C ARG A 54 7.05 -4.87 -8.82
N ASP A 55 7.38 -5.52 -7.72
CA ASP A 55 8.25 -6.71 -7.64
C ASP A 55 9.69 -6.48 -8.16
N ALA A 56 10.08 -5.22 -8.36
CA ALA A 56 11.44 -4.87 -8.78
C ALA A 56 12.42 -5.03 -7.61
N LYS A 57 13.53 -5.72 -7.86
CA LYS A 57 14.67 -5.76 -6.93
C LYS A 57 15.42 -4.44 -6.91
N THR A 58 15.61 -3.86 -8.08
CA THR A 58 16.27 -2.57 -8.27
C THR A 58 15.49 -1.75 -9.28
N VAL A 59 15.45 -0.44 -9.06
CA VAL A 59 14.89 0.53 -9.98
C VAL A 59 15.98 1.55 -10.31
N SER A 60 16.13 1.86 -11.58
CA SER A 60 17.05 2.88 -12.06
C SER A 60 16.41 3.69 -13.17
N ILE A 61 16.93 4.89 -13.41
CA ILE A 61 16.49 5.74 -14.51
C ILE A 61 17.65 6.01 -15.47
N ARG A 62 17.31 6.28 -16.72
CA ARG A 62 18.21 6.89 -17.71
C ARG A 62 17.66 8.24 -18.15
N MET A 63 18.53 9.24 -18.11
CA MET A 63 18.22 10.60 -18.56
C MET A 63 18.49 10.73 -20.06
N PRO A 64 17.68 11.48 -20.84
CA PRO A 64 18.01 11.80 -22.23
C PRO A 64 19.38 12.48 -22.39
N CYS A 65 19.80 13.26 -21.39
CA CYS A 65 21.09 13.94 -21.39
C CYS A 65 22.28 12.95 -21.38
N ASN A 66 22.10 11.75 -20.85
CA ASN A 66 23.09 10.67 -20.82
C ASN A 66 22.38 9.30 -20.68
N HIS A 67 22.07 8.68 -21.82
CA HIS A 67 21.40 7.39 -21.87
C HIS A 67 22.31 6.18 -21.54
N SER A 68 23.60 6.40 -21.27
CA SER A 68 24.56 5.32 -20.97
C SER A 68 24.74 5.07 -19.48
N LEU A 69 24.14 5.91 -18.63
CA LEU A 69 24.28 5.85 -17.18
C LEU A 69 22.95 5.45 -16.53
N ASP A 70 22.97 4.32 -15.83
CA ASP A 70 21.86 3.89 -14.97
C ASP A 70 21.99 4.60 -13.62
N ILE A 71 21.00 5.42 -13.29
CA ILE A 71 20.96 6.20 -12.05
C ILE A 71 19.99 5.52 -11.09
N PRO A 72 20.45 5.01 -9.93
CA PRO A 72 19.57 4.39 -8.94
C PRO A 72 18.46 5.34 -8.47
N VAL A 73 17.28 4.77 -8.24
CA VAL A 73 16.16 5.46 -7.60
C VAL A 73 15.50 4.50 -6.63
N TYR A 74 14.78 5.03 -5.66
CA TYR A 74 14.00 4.22 -4.73
C TYR A 74 12.52 4.51 -4.89
N VAL A 75 11.68 3.55 -4.52
CA VAL A 75 10.23 3.68 -4.56
C VAL A 75 9.77 4.22 -3.20
N GLN A 76 9.21 5.43 -3.19
CA GLN A 76 8.72 6.07 -1.96
C GLN A 76 7.37 5.46 -1.53
N GLY A 77 6.48 5.24 -2.50
CA GLY A 77 5.17 4.67 -2.26
C GLY A 77 4.45 4.32 -3.56
N MET A 78 3.52 3.38 -3.49
CA MET A 78 2.72 2.94 -4.62
C MET A 78 1.30 2.53 -4.22
N SER A 79 0.41 2.51 -5.20
CA SER A 79 -0.92 1.93 -5.12
C SER A 79 -1.14 1.04 -6.33
N THR A 80 -1.27 -0.26 -6.11
CA THR A 80 -1.54 -1.23 -7.17
C THR A 80 -2.93 -1.08 -7.76
N ASP A 81 -3.91 -0.70 -6.93
CA ASP A 81 -5.32 -0.54 -7.31
C ASP A 81 -5.48 0.60 -8.32
N LEU A 82 -4.71 1.67 -8.11
CA LEU A 82 -4.70 2.85 -8.97
C LEU A 82 -3.62 2.82 -10.05
N ASP A 83 -2.78 1.79 -10.05
CA ASP A 83 -1.61 1.65 -10.91
C ASP A 83 -0.68 2.89 -10.88
N LEU A 84 -0.40 3.43 -9.69
CA LEU A 84 0.37 4.64 -9.47
C LEU A 84 1.57 4.39 -8.55
N ALA A 85 2.75 4.90 -8.89
CA ALA A 85 3.92 4.87 -8.03
C ALA A 85 4.67 6.20 -8.03
N VAL A 86 5.24 6.52 -6.88
CA VAL A 86 6.14 7.64 -6.66
C VAL A 86 7.54 7.09 -6.44
N ILE A 87 8.48 7.51 -7.29
CA ILE A 87 9.90 7.14 -7.18
C ILE A 87 10.74 8.40 -7.00
N ARG A 88 11.90 8.28 -6.36
CA ARG A 88 12.72 9.42 -5.99
C ARG A 88 14.20 9.15 -6.17
N LEU A 89 14.92 10.22 -6.54
CA LEU A 89 16.37 10.29 -6.43
C LEU A 89 16.74 10.46 -4.95
N ASP A 90 17.79 9.77 -4.51
CA ASP A 90 18.44 10.12 -3.26
C ASP A 90 19.18 11.47 -3.40
N LYS A 91 19.80 11.95 -2.33
CA LYS A 91 20.54 13.23 -2.34
C LYS A 91 21.75 13.21 -3.30
N ASN A 92 22.45 12.09 -3.41
CA ASN A 92 23.65 11.95 -4.23
C ASN A 92 23.30 11.88 -5.72
N GLU A 93 22.32 11.06 -6.07
CA GLU A 93 21.78 10.93 -7.42
C GLU A 93 21.10 12.22 -7.89
N LEU A 94 20.40 12.95 -7.00
CA LEU A 94 19.88 14.28 -7.32
C LEU A 94 21.01 15.23 -7.72
N ASN A 95 22.09 15.30 -6.94
CA ASN A 95 23.25 16.14 -7.25
C ASN A 95 23.96 15.70 -8.53
N LEU A 96 24.03 14.40 -8.80
CA LEU A 96 24.55 13.86 -10.05
C LEU A 96 23.73 14.33 -11.25
N VAL A 97 22.40 14.18 -11.20
CA VAL A 97 21.50 14.62 -12.28
C VAL A 97 21.63 16.13 -12.52
N LYS A 98 21.67 16.94 -11.46
CA LYS A 98 21.84 18.40 -11.58
C LYS A 98 23.17 18.78 -12.23
N ARG A 99 24.27 18.11 -11.86
CA ARG A 99 25.58 18.32 -12.53
C ARG A 99 25.51 17.98 -14.01
N MET A 100 24.93 16.83 -14.37
CA MET A 100 24.79 16.40 -15.77
C MET A 100 24.00 17.42 -16.61
N LEU A 101 22.93 17.98 -16.04
CA LEU A 101 22.11 19.00 -16.70
C LEU A 101 22.85 20.35 -16.80
N LYS A 102 23.59 20.74 -15.77
CA LYS A 102 24.43 21.94 -15.78
C LYS A 102 25.52 21.86 -16.84
N ASP A 103 26.26 20.75 -16.88
CA ASP A 103 27.37 20.56 -17.80
C ASP A 103 26.91 20.54 -19.26
N LYS A 104 25.74 19.96 -19.55
CA LYS A 104 25.22 19.82 -20.92
C LYS A 104 24.34 20.97 -21.40
N TYR A 105 23.55 21.57 -20.52
CA TYR A 105 22.53 22.57 -20.88
C TYR A 105 22.61 23.88 -20.08
N ASN A 106 23.55 23.99 -19.14
CA ASN A 106 23.66 25.14 -18.22
C ASN A 106 22.36 25.43 -17.44
N VAL A 107 21.73 24.37 -16.92
CA VAL A 107 20.51 24.45 -16.10
C VAL A 107 20.79 23.89 -14.70
N ASP A 108 20.47 24.66 -13.66
CA ASP A 108 20.71 24.29 -12.25
C ASP A 108 19.57 23.49 -11.59
N GLN A 109 18.43 23.33 -12.27
CA GLN A 109 17.25 22.62 -11.78
C GLN A 109 16.81 21.55 -12.76
N ILE A 110 16.23 20.47 -12.24
CA ILE A 110 15.65 19.43 -13.11
C ILE A 110 14.40 20.00 -13.79
N PRO A 111 14.27 19.90 -15.13
CA PRO A 111 13.02 20.25 -15.82
C PRO A 111 11.87 19.37 -15.35
N THR A 112 10.74 19.98 -15.02
CA THR A 112 9.56 19.30 -14.46
C THR A 112 8.31 19.58 -15.29
N LEU A 113 7.28 18.75 -15.13
CA LEU A 113 5.98 18.92 -15.80
C LEU A 113 4.89 19.33 -14.82
N GLN A 114 4.07 20.30 -15.21
CA GLN A 114 2.93 20.79 -14.43
C GLN A 114 1.67 20.01 -14.77
N PHE A 115 0.80 19.80 -13.79
CA PHE A 115 -0.53 19.24 -14.04
C PHE A 115 -1.47 20.30 -14.64
N THR A 116 -2.46 19.83 -15.37
CA THR A 116 -3.69 20.57 -15.67
C THR A 116 -4.89 19.85 -15.07
N ASP A 117 -6.04 20.51 -15.04
CA ASP A 117 -7.30 19.91 -14.62
C ASP A 117 -7.77 18.88 -15.67
N SER A 118 -7.74 17.59 -15.30
CA SER A 118 -8.19 16.52 -16.19
C SER A 118 -9.70 16.54 -16.48
N ASP A 119 -10.51 17.14 -15.60
CA ASP A 119 -11.95 17.26 -15.83
C ASP A 119 -12.24 18.29 -16.95
N ALA A 120 -11.31 19.23 -17.19
CA ALA A 120 -11.44 20.27 -18.22
C ALA A 120 -11.06 19.80 -19.64
N VAL A 121 -10.48 18.60 -19.79
CA VAL A 121 -10.02 18.09 -21.10
C VAL A 121 -10.99 17.10 -21.75
N HIS A 122 -12.20 17.00 -21.22
CA HIS A 122 -13.24 16.14 -21.79
C HIS A 122 -13.87 16.77 -23.05
N PRO A 123 -14.25 15.95 -24.06
CA PRO A 123 -14.98 16.43 -25.21
C PRO A 123 -16.37 16.93 -24.80
N THR A 124 -16.54 18.25 -24.72
CA THR A 124 -17.83 18.89 -24.40
C THR A 124 -18.45 19.61 -25.60
N ARG A 125 -17.67 19.85 -26.67
CA ARG A 125 -18.09 20.58 -27.88
C ARG A 125 -18.38 19.67 -29.06
N TYR A 126 -19.50 18.95 -28.99
CA TYR A 126 -19.94 18.04 -30.05
C TYR A 126 -20.41 18.75 -31.33
N ASP A 127 -20.79 20.02 -31.25
CA ASP A 127 -21.16 20.89 -32.36
C ASP A 127 -20.00 21.14 -33.34
N THR A 128 -18.78 21.28 -32.82
CA THR A 128 -17.57 21.51 -33.62
C THR A 128 -16.82 20.23 -33.99
N LEU A 129 -17.20 19.09 -33.40
CA LEU A 129 -16.52 17.79 -33.49
C LEU A 129 -15.01 17.86 -33.13
N LYS A 130 -14.57 18.91 -32.42
CA LYS A 130 -13.19 19.10 -32.00
C LYS A 130 -12.98 18.49 -30.62
N ALA A 131 -12.43 17.28 -30.59
CA ALA A 131 -11.91 16.69 -29.36
C ALA A 131 -10.56 17.33 -28.97
N PRO A 132 -10.28 17.55 -27.66
CA PRO A 132 -8.97 18.02 -27.20
C PRO A 132 -7.84 17.11 -27.67
N ARG A 133 -6.71 17.71 -28.08
CA ARG A 133 -5.50 16.97 -28.45
C ARG A 133 -4.73 16.55 -27.22
N VAL A 134 -4.06 15.41 -27.34
CA VAL A 134 -3.25 14.81 -26.29
C VAL A 134 -2.03 14.16 -26.91
N PHE A 135 -0.90 14.28 -26.22
CA PHE A 135 0.34 13.65 -26.60
C PHE A 135 0.79 12.68 -25.51
N ALA A 136 1.05 11.42 -25.88
CA ALA A 136 1.68 10.47 -24.97
C ALA A 136 3.20 10.50 -25.18
N ARG A 137 3.95 10.81 -24.12
CA ARG A 137 5.42 10.88 -24.13
C ARG A 137 6.00 9.69 -23.36
N GLY A 138 7.00 9.02 -23.91
CA GLY A 138 7.69 7.94 -23.20
C GLY A 138 8.73 7.19 -24.02
N TYR A 139 9.12 6.01 -23.53
CA TYR A 139 10.15 5.15 -24.12
C TYR A 139 9.55 3.78 -24.49
N PRO A 140 9.02 3.60 -25.71
CA PRO A 140 8.52 2.31 -26.14
C PRO A 140 9.58 1.20 -26.00
N LEU A 141 9.15 -0.02 -25.68
CA LEU A 141 10.05 -1.17 -25.58
C LEU A 141 10.91 -1.31 -26.85
N GLY A 142 12.21 -1.56 -26.66
CA GLY A 142 13.18 -1.70 -27.74
C GLY A 142 13.69 -0.38 -28.34
N THR A 143 13.38 0.77 -27.72
CA THR A 143 13.89 2.07 -28.15
C THR A 143 14.84 2.69 -27.12
N GLU A 144 15.86 3.39 -27.60
CA GLU A 144 16.83 4.13 -26.78
C GLU A 144 16.41 5.58 -26.55
N TYR A 145 15.53 6.10 -27.40
CA TYR A 145 15.17 7.52 -27.46
C TYR A 145 13.69 7.71 -27.14
N GLN A 146 13.42 8.80 -26.43
CA GLN A 146 12.07 9.24 -26.12
C GLN A 146 11.23 9.42 -27.40
N GLN A 147 10.01 8.93 -27.39
CA GLN A 147 9.01 9.06 -28.44
C GLN A 147 7.82 9.88 -27.95
N VAL A 148 7.11 10.46 -28.91
CA VAL A 148 5.85 11.20 -28.69
C VAL A 148 4.83 10.71 -29.69
N THR A 149 3.66 10.29 -29.21
CA THR A 149 2.52 9.94 -30.07
C THR A 149 1.40 10.96 -29.88
N ASP A 150 0.71 11.29 -30.97
CA ASP A 150 -0.35 12.28 -31.02
C ASP A 150 -1.72 11.59 -31.12
N GLY A 151 -2.72 12.18 -30.48
CA GLY A 151 -4.09 11.71 -30.53
C GLY A 151 -5.08 12.73 -29.97
N ARG A 152 -6.29 12.23 -29.70
CA ARG A 152 -7.43 13.00 -29.19
C ARG A 152 -7.97 12.33 -27.93
N ILE A 153 -8.58 13.12 -27.05
CA ILE A 153 -9.40 12.59 -25.95
C ILE A 153 -10.74 12.12 -26.52
N SER A 154 -11.12 10.90 -26.22
CA SER A 154 -12.32 10.26 -26.77
C SER A 154 -13.46 10.14 -25.76
N GLY A 155 -13.17 10.22 -24.46
CA GLY A 155 -14.19 10.13 -23.40
C GLY A 155 -13.64 9.57 -22.10
N ILE A 156 -14.56 9.05 -21.26
CA ILE A 156 -14.27 8.37 -20.00
C ILE A 156 -14.68 6.91 -20.11
N LYS A 157 -13.91 6.03 -19.47
CA LYS A 157 -14.27 4.63 -19.29
C LYS A 157 -14.06 4.22 -17.84
N HIS A 158 -15.07 3.57 -17.27
CA HIS A 158 -14.94 2.88 -16.00
C HIS A 158 -14.32 1.50 -16.22
N ALA A 159 -13.22 1.19 -15.52
CA ALA A 159 -12.54 -0.10 -15.53
C ALA A 159 -11.84 -0.34 -14.19
N ARG A 160 -11.77 -1.59 -13.70
CA ARG A 160 -11.10 -1.90 -12.41
C ARG A 160 -11.58 -1.00 -11.25
N GLU A 161 -12.90 -0.78 -11.18
CA GLU A 161 -13.54 0.08 -10.17
C GLU A 161 -13.13 1.56 -10.22
N GLN A 162 -12.51 2.02 -11.31
CA GLN A 162 -11.95 3.35 -11.45
C GLN A 162 -12.26 3.95 -12.83
N GLU A 163 -12.49 5.26 -12.89
CA GLU A 163 -12.55 5.99 -14.16
C GLU A 163 -11.17 6.15 -14.83
N TYR A 164 -11.13 6.11 -16.15
CA TYR A 164 -9.95 6.39 -16.97
C TYR A 164 -10.34 7.33 -18.11
N ILE A 165 -9.42 8.20 -18.49
CA ILE A 165 -9.53 8.98 -19.72
C ILE A 165 -9.17 8.07 -20.90
N VAL A 166 -10.00 8.08 -21.94
CA VAL A 166 -9.74 7.32 -23.17
C VAL A 166 -9.13 8.22 -24.22
N THR A 167 -8.11 7.73 -24.92
CA THR A 167 -7.44 8.44 -26.01
C THR A 167 -7.17 7.57 -27.23
N THR A 168 -7.11 8.22 -28.39
CA THR A 168 -6.58 7.66 -29.64
C THR A 168 -5.05 7.75 -29.77
N ALA A 169 -4.36 8.47 -28.88
CA ALA A 169 -2.90 8.53 -28.87
C ALA A 169 -2.36 7.12 -28.62
N THR A 170 -1.38 6.70 -29.42
CA THR A 170 -0.86 5.32 -29.32
C THR A 170 -0.04 5.15 -28.05
N ILE A 171 -0.48 4.25 -27.17
CA ILE A 171 0.26 3.84 -25.97
C ILE A 171 0.72 2.40 -26.15
N ASN A 172 2.02 2.23 -26.38
CA ASN A 172 2.66 0.92 -26.51
C ASN A 172 3.33 0.54 -25.17
N PRO A 173 3.60 -0.76 -24.94
CA PRO A 173 4.49 -1.18 -23.86
C PRO A 173 5.77 -0.33 -23.83
N GLY A 174 6.15 0.13 -22.63
CA GLY A 174 7.28 1.06 -22.41
C GLY A 174 6.89 2.53 -22.28
N ASN A 175 5.82 2.99 -22.95
CA ASN A 175 5.25 4.32 -22.70
C ASN A 175 4.48 4.40 -21.37
N SER A 176 4.07 3.24 -20.83
CA SER A 176 3.41 3.15 -19.53
C SER A 176 4.24 3.82 -18.44
N GLY A 177 3.56 4.65 -17.63
CA GLY A 177 4.15 5.49 -16.60
C GLY A 177 4.57 6.86 -17.09
N GLY A 178 4.66 7.08 -18.40
CA GLY A 178 4.94 8.36 -19.01
C GLY A 178 3.75 9.33 -18.94
N PRO A 179 4.00 10.64 -19.11
CA PRO A 179 2.94 11.64 -19.04
C PRO A 179 2.12 11.65 -20.34
N ALA A 180 0.81 11.80 -20.19
CA ALA A 180 -0.08 12.30 -21.22
C ALA A 180 -0.19 13.82 -21.03
N VAL A 181 0.07 14.60 -22.08
CA VAL A 181 0.10 16.07 -22.01
C VAL A 181 -0.82 16.73 -23.04
N ASP A 182 -1.30 17.93 -22.72
CA ASP A 182 -2.05 18.79 -23.64
C ASP A 182 -1.12 19.55 -24.61
N GLU A 183 -1.68 20.40 -25.47
CA GLU A 183 -0.91 21.21 -26.43
C GLU A 183 0.01 22.26 -25.79
N SER A 184 -0.19 22.56 -24.50
CA SER A 184 0.67 23.44 -23.71
C SER A 184 1.80 22.68 -23.00
N GLY A 185 1.79 21.35 -23.07
CA GLY A 185 2.74 20.48 -22.37
C GLY A 185 2.35 20.19 -20.92
N ASN A 186 1.15 20.59 -20.48
CA ASN A 186 0.66 20.29 -19.13
C ASN A 186 0.08 18.87 -19.06
N VAL A 187 0.33 18.19 -17.96
CA VAL A 187 -0.02 16.79 -17.74
C VAL A 187 -1.51 16.65 -17.44
N ILE A 188 -2.22 15.98 -18.34
CA ILE A 188 -3.61 15.56 -18.16
C ILE A 188 -3.72 14.23 -17.40
N GLY A 189 -2.63 13.47 -17.33
CA GLY A 189 -2.59 12.18 -16.65
C GLY A 189 -1.36 11.33 -16.95
N ILE A 190 -1.36 10.08 -16.49
CA ILE A 190 -0.31 9.09 -16.76
C ILE A 190 -0.80 8.07 -17.78
N ASN A 191 -0.02 7.84 -18.83
CA ASN A 191 -0.27 6.80 -19.83
C ASN A 191 -0.29 5.44 -19.13
N SER A 192 -1.40 4.71 -19.24
CA SER A 192 -1.54 3.35 -18.70
C SER A 192 -1.89 2.35 -19.82
N MET A 193 -1.90 1.06 -19.48
CA MET A 193 -2.00 -0.02 -20.46
C MET A 193 -3.36 -0.07 -21.18
N LYS A 194 -3.30 -0.61 -22.40
CA LYS A 194 -4.40 -0.91 -23.30
C LYS A 194 -5.32 -1.99 -22.73
N ILE A 195 -6.59 -1.95 -23.11
CA ILE A 195 -7.54 -3.04 -22.83
C ILE A 195 -7.22 -4.20 -23.76
N ASN A 196 -6.92 -5.38 -23.20
CA ASN A 196 -6.71 -6.59 -24.00
C ASN A 196 -7.93 -6.86 -24.89
N GLY A 197 -7.70 -7.02 -26.19
CA GLY A 197 -8.74 -7.29 -27.19
C GLY A 197 -9.48 -6.07 -27.75
N ALA A 198 -9.16 -4.84 -27.34
CA ALA A 198 -9.72 -3.63 -27.95
C ALA A 198 -8.62 -2.81 -28.66
N GLU A 199 -8.71 -2.66 -29.98
CA GLU A 199 -7.80 -1.79 -30.75
C GLU A 199 -8.22 -0.32 -30.67
N GLY A 200 -7.25 0.60 -30.69
CA GLY A 200 -7.50 2.05 -30.69
C GLY A 200 -8.05 2.66 -29.39
N ILE A 201 -8.16 1.88 -28.31
CA ILE A 201 -8.61 2.36 -26.99
C ILE A 201 -7.45 2.29 -26.00
N ASN A 202 -6.81 3.43 -25.75
CA ASN A 202 -5.76 3.55 -24.75
C ASN A 202 -6.27 4.37 -23.55
N MET A 203 -5.77 4.05 -22.36
CA MET A 203 -6.26 4.62 -21.10
C MET A 203 -5.21 5.49 -20.43
N ILE A 204 -5.67 6.59 -19.85
CA ILE A 204 -4.87 7.54 -19.08
C ILE A 204 -5.45 7.62 -17.68
N ILE A 205 -4.58 7.52 -16.67
CA ILE A 205 -4.94 7.78 -15.27
C ILE A 205 -5.09 9.31 -15.11
N PRO A 206 -6.26 9.84 -14.74
CA PRO A 206 -6.49 11.30 -14.71
C PRO A 206 -5.57 12.05 -13.72
N SER A 207 -5.07 13.23 -14.12
CA SER A 207 -4.24 14.10 -13.26
C SER A 207 -4.91 14.46 -11.95
N ASN A 208 -6.22 14.70 -11.94
CA ASN A 208 -6.96 15.00 -10.71
C ASN A 208 -6.90 13.86 -9.70
N ARG A 209 -6.95 12.60 -10.15
CA ARG A 209 -6.74 11.44 -9.27
C ARG A 209 -5.31 11.42 -8.74
N ILE A 210 -4.33 11.60 -9.62
CA ILE A 210 -2.91 11.57 -9.24
C ILE A 210 -2.61 12.62 -8.17
N GLN A 211 -3.10 13.85 -8.37
CA GLN A 211 -2.91 14.95 -7.41
C GLN A 211 -3.54 14.67 -6.05
N ARG A 212 -4.73 14.04 -6.00
CA ARG A 212 -5.34 13.61 -4.73
C ARG A 212 -4.48 12.57 -4.00
N MET A 213 -3.85 11.66 -4.73
CA MET A 213 -3.10 10.54 -4.14
C MET A 213 -1.66 10.88 -3.76
N LEU A 214 -1.05 11.85 -4.46
CA LEU A 214 0.37 12.17 -4.35
C LEU A 214 0.82 12.47 -2.91
N PRO A 215 0.12 13.29 -2.10
CA PRO A 215 0.52 13.54 -0.71
C PRO A 215 0.54 12.28 0.15
N HIS A 216 -0.39 11.35 -0.09
CA HIS A 216 -0.50 10.11 0.67
C HIS A 216 0.58 9.10 0.30
N LEU A 217 0.94 9.03 -0.99
CA LEU A 217 2.03 8.15 -1.46
C LEU A 217 3.42 8.68 -1.08
N LEU A 218 3.57 9.99 -0.90
CA LEU A 218 4.82 10.60 -0.42
C LEU A 218 5.06 10.35 1.08
N ASN A 219 3.99 10.23 1.87
CA ASN A 219 4.09 10.06 3.32
C ASN A 219 4.45 8.62 3.71
N ASN A 220 5.75 8.31 3.76
CA ASN A 220 6.28 7.00 4.18
C ASN A 220 6.80 6.99 5.64
N ALA A 221 6.36 7.94 6.47
CA ALA A 221 6.88 8.13 7.81
C ALA A 221 6.63 6.95 8.77
N GLU A 222 5.58 6.16 8.51
CA GLU A 222 5.26 4.98 9.31
C GLU A 222 6.31 3.87 9.12
N ASN A 223 6.66 3.56 7.87
CA ASN A 223 7.69 2.57 7.55
C ASN A 223 9.08 3.05 7.97
N GLU A 224 9.36 4.35 7.84
CA GLU A 224 10.60 4.98 8.33
C GLU A 224 10.79 4.71 9.82
N LYS A 225 9.79 5.12 10.62
CA LYS A 225 9.77 4.90 12.07
C LYS A 225 9.93 3.43 12.42
N GLU A 226 9.20 2.54 11.75
CA GLU A 226 9.28 1.10 12.03
C GLU A 226 10.64 0.48 11.68
N LEU A 227 11.24 0.88 10.56
CA LEU A 227 12.55 0.37 10.16
C LEU A 227 13.68 0.88 11.06
N GLU A 228 13.62 2.15 11.48
CA GLU A 228 14.55 2.75 12.47
C GLU A 228 14.65 1.84 13.69
N MET A 229 13.49 1.53 14.25
CA MET A 229 13.37 0.73 15.46
C MET A 229 13.88 -0.69 15.28
N ILE A 230 13.62 -1.32 14.13
CA ILE A 230 14.14 -2.66 13.82
C ILE A 230 15.68 -2.65 13.76
N ILE A 231 16.26 -1.65 13.08
CA ILE A 231 17.72 -1.53 12.93
C ILE A 231 18.38 -1.30 14.28
N GLU A 232 17.85 -0.38 15.07
CA GLU A 232 18.36 -0.05 16.40
C GLU A 232 18.28 -1.27 17.32
N ALA A 233 17.15 -1.97 17.31
CA ALA A 233 16.95 -3.22 18.05
C ALA A 233 17.95 -4.32 17.67
N ALA A 234 18.19 -4.52 16.37
CA ALA A 234 19.14 -5.52 15.87
C ALA A 234 20.58 -5.18 16.26
N GLN A 235 20.95 -3.89 16.29
CA GLN A 235 22.25 -3.43 16.75
C GLN A 235 22.46 -3.71 18.25
N MET A 236 21.42 -3.52 19.07
CA MET A 236 21.47 -3.81 20.51
C MET A 236 21.62 -5.31 20.82
N MET A 237 21.12 -6.18 19.95
CA MET A 237 21.16 -7.63 20.14
C MET A 237 22.31 -8.34 19.42
N HIS A 238 23.41 -7.63 19.13
CA HIS A 238 24.60 -8.16 18.44
C HIS A 238 24.26 -8.89 17.12
N GLY A 239 23.31 -8.33 16.35
CA GLY A 239 22.89 -8.90 15.06
C GLY A 239 21.83 -10.00 15.14
N THR A 240 21.28 -10.27 16.32
CA THR A 240 20.09 -11.14 16.43
C THR A 240 18.85 -10.33 16.02
N ILE A 241 18.11 -10.81 15.01
CA ILE A 241 16.87 -10.15 14.57
C ILE A 241 15.84 -10.20 15.72
N PRO A 242 15.32 -9.06 16.19
CA PRO A 242 14.35 -9.01 17.29
C PRO A 242 13.01 -9.61 16.89
N THR A 243 12.28 -10.14 17.86
CA THR A 243 10.87 -10.50 17.63
C THR A 243 10.04 -9.23 17.53
N GLN A 244 8.92 -9.26 16.81
CA GLN A 244 8.07 -8.08 16.63
C GLN A 244 7.52 -7.50 17.92
N LYS A 245 7.25 -8.35 18.91
CA LYS A 245 6.90 -7.89 20.26
C LYS A 245 8.03 -7.03 20.86
N GLN A 246 9.27 -7.45 20.70
CA GLN A 246 10.45 -6.68 21.13
C GLN A 246 10.63 -5.40 20.33
N VAL A 247 10.35 -5.41 19.02
CA VAL A 247 10.38 -4.21 18.17
C VAL A 247 9.30 -3.21 18.60
N HIS A 248 8.08 -3.68 18.87
CA HIS A 248 6.96 -2.82 19.26
C HIS A 248 7.19 -2.16 20.62
N GLU A 249 7.70 -2.89 21.59
CA GLU A 249 8.07 -2.31 22.88
C GLU A 249 9.26 -1.35 22.77
N MET A 250 10.20 -1.63 21.87
CA MET A 250 11.33 -0.73 21.60
C MET A 250 10.91 0.50 20.79
N LYS A 251 9.88 0.40 19.96
CA LYS A 251 9.26 1.49 19.21
C LYS A 251 8.70 2.58 20.09
N GLU A 252 8.12 2.22 21.24
CA GLU A 252 7.64 3.18 22.24
C GLU A 252 8.79 3.85 23.00
N LEU A 253 9.89 3.10 23.23
CA LEU A 253 11.06 3.54 23.98
C LEU A 253 11.99 4.49 23.20
N MET A 254 12.18 4.20 21.91
CA MET A 254 13.24 4.81 21.09
C MET A 254 12.85 6.08 20.42
N GLU A 255 11.56 6.42 20.45
CA GLU A 255 11.10 7.67 19.91
C GLU A 255 12.02 8.78 20.46
N GLU A 256 12.41 8.79 21.75
CA GLU A 256 13.02 9.90 22.51
C GLU A 256 14.51 10.26 22.32
N MET A 257 15.27 9.59 21.44
CA MET A 257 16.76 9.63 21.51
C MET A 257 17.50 9.94 20.20
N GLU A 258 17.15 11.04 19.52
CA GLU A 258 17.66 11.40 18.18
C GLU A 258 19.17 11.66 18.00
N SER A 259 20.07 11.41 18.95
CA SER A 259 21.48 11.80 18.78
C SER A 259 22.52 10.77 19.19
N VAL A 260 22.10 9.65 19.78
CA VAL A 260 23.01 8.62 20.32
C VAL A 260 23.48 7.57 19.29
N ASP A 261 24.76 7.16 19.31
CA ASP A 261 25.26 5.98 18.57
C ASP A 261 25.18 4.72 19.45
N MET A 262 24.16 3.91 19.21
CA MET A 262 23.89 2.72 20.02
C MET A 262 24.98 1.64 19.92
N LYS A 263 25.77 1.59 18.84
CA LYS A 263 26.88 0.62 18.76
C LYS A 263 27.99 1.01 19.72
N GLU A 264 28.27 2.31 19.83
CA GLU A 264 29.24 2.84 20.78
C GLU A 264 28.76 2.61 22.22
N VAL A 265 27.48 2.85 22.50
CA VAL A 265 26.86 2.59 23.80
C VAL A 265 26.98 1.13 24.23
N VAL A 266 26.62 0.18 23.34
CA VAL A 266 26.76 -1.26 23.64
C VAL A 266 28.22 -1.66 23.85
N SER A 267 29.14 -1.06 23.08
CA SER A 267 30.58 -1.29 23.27
C SER A 267 31.03 -0.82 24.65
N LYS A 268 30.71 0.43 25.02
CA LYS A 268 31.03 1.04 26.32
C LYS A 268 30.37 0.27 27.48
N TRP A 269 29.15 -0.23 27.31
CA TRP A 269 28.48 -1.08 28.29
C TRP A 269 29.31 -2.32 28.63
N ASN A 270 29.75 -3.03 27.60
CA ASN A 270 30.47 -4.27 27.76
C ASN A 270 31.90 -4.03 28.28
N GLN A 271 32.58 -2.98 27.82
CA GLN A 271 33.92 -2.61 28.27
C GLN A 271 33.95 -2.20 29.75
N ASN A 272 32.95 -1.46 30.20
CA ASN A 272 32.88 -0.95 31.57
C ASN A 272 32.06 -1.85 32.52
N ASN A 273 31.61 -3.02 32.06
CA ASN A 273 30.85 -3.99 32.86
C ASN A 273 29.65 -3.36 33.63
N LEU A 274 28.91 -2.51 32.93
CA LEU A 274 27.83 -1.71 33.55
C LEU A 274 26.71 -2.59 34.10
N GLY A 275 26.40 -3.70 33.43
CA GLY A 275 25.40 -4.67 33.88
C GLY A 275 25.79 -5.54 35.08
N GLY A 276 27.07 -5.52 35.49
CA GLY A 276 27.59 -6.40 36.52
C GLY A 276 27.70 -7.85 36.06
N PHE A 277 27.75 -8.79 37.01
CA PHE A 277 27.96 -10.22 36.70
C PHE A 277 26.71 -11.06 36.97
N LYS A 278 26.45 -12.04 36.12
CA LYS A 278 25.45 -13.09 36.33
C LYS A 278 26.12 -14.45 36.43
N LYS A 279 25.50 -15.34 37.21
CA LYS A 279 25.93 -16.73 37.36
C LYS A 279 24.97 -17.63 36.58
N CYS A 280 25.46 -18.27 35.51
CA CYS A 280 24.69 -19.25 34.74
C CYS A 280 25.42 -20.59 34.73
N LYS A 281 24.74 -21.67 35.16
CA LYS A 281 25.31 -23.04 35.17
C LYS A 281 26.70 -23.13 35.81
N GLY A 282 26.92 -22.37 36.90
CA GLY A 282 28.19 -22.35 37.64
C GLY A 282 29.26 -21.39 37.09
N ILE A 283 29.05 -20.78 35.92
CA ILE A 283 30.00 -19.84 35.30
C ILE A 283 29.56 -18.41 35.57
N VAL A 284 30.49 -17.56 36.02
CA VAL A 284 30.29 -16.12 36.20
C VAL A 284 30.63 -15.41 34.89
N GLN A 285 29.70 -14.63 34.36
CA GLN A 285 29.87 -13.88 33.11
C GLN A 285 29.26 -12.49 33.23
N PRO A 286 29.78 -11.47 32.53
CA PRO A 286 29.19 -10.13 32.54
C PRO A 286 27.77 -10.16 31.96
N VAL A 287 26.91 -9.30 32.50
CA VAL A 287 25.55 -9.08 32.00
C VAL A 287 25.65 -8.21 30.76
N LYS A 288 25.28 -8.79 29.61
CA LYS A 288 25.21 -8.05 28.36
C LYS A 288 24.07 -7.04 28.41
N MET A 289 24.18 -5.95 27.66
CA MET A 289 23.13 -4.93 27.59
C MET A 289 21.78 -5.53 27.17
N SER A 290 21.79 -6.53 26.28
CA SER A 290 20.60 -7.29 25.87
C SER A 290 19.93 -8.07 27.02
N ASP A 291 20.71 -8.59 27.97
CA ASP A 291 20.19 -9.30 29.14
C ASP A 291 19.62 -8.34 30.18
N TRP A 292 20.28 -7.19 30.35
CA TRP A 292 19.80 -6.10 31.20
C TRP A 292 18.48 -5.54 30.67
N PHE A 293 18.41 -5.23 29.37
CA PHE A 293 17.21 -4.73 28.71
C PHE A 293 16.00 -5.67 28.93
N LYS A 294 16.19 -6.96 28.67
CA LYS A 294 15.14 -7.98 28.88
C LYS A 294 14.64 -8.05 30.32
N LYS A 295 15.49 -7.75 31.29
CA LYS A 295 15.16 -7.87 32.72
C LYS A 295 14.55 -6.58 33.29
N HIS A 296 15.03 -5.43 32.84
CA HIS A 296 14.77 -4.15 33.50
C HIS A 296 13.95 -3.17 32.66
N VAL A 297 13.87 -3.37 31.34
CA VAL A 297 13.25 -2.41 30.40
C VAL A 297 12.05 -3.04 29.67
N HIS A 298 12.19 -4.29 29.22
CA HIS A 298 11.13 -5.05 28.54
C HIS A 298 9.89 -5.24 29.43
N GLU A 299 8.70 -4.94 28.89
CA GLU A 299 7.41 -5.04 29.57
C GLU A 299 7.29 -4.28 30.92
N LYS A 300 8.05 -3.19 31.13
CA LYS A 300 7.96 -2.33 32.32
C LYS A 300 7.29 -1.00 32.02
N VAL A 301 6.34 -0.57 32.86
CA VAL A 301 5.73 0.77 32.76
C VAL A 301 6.77 1.83 33.16
N GLY A 302 6.90 2.90 32.37
CA GLY A 302 7.90 3.96 32.59
C GLY A 302 9.32 3.60 32.12
N ASN A 303 9.46 2.56 31.30
CA ASN A 303 10.73 2.03 30.81
C ASN A 303 11.59 2.99 29.97
N HIS A 304 11.00 3.98 29.29
CA HIS A 304 11.70 4.92 28.40
C HIS A 304 12.71 5.79 29.16
N GLU A 305 12.35 6.34 30.31
CA GLU A 305 13.24 7.22 31.08
C GLU A 305 14.42 6.45 31.69
N LEU A 306 14.19 5.25 32.22
CA LEU A 306 15.27 4.37 32.66
C LEU A 306 16.23 4.08 31.50
N PHE A 307 15.67 3.73 30.33
CA PHE A 307 16.44 3.42 29.16
C PHE A 307 17.24 4.65 28.68
N GLU A 308 16.63 5.84 28.67
CA GLU A 308 17.24 7.11 28.28
C GLU A 308 18.39 7.47 29.19
N GLN A 309 18.16 7.48 30.50
CA GLN A 309 19.18 7.85 31.47
C GLN A 309 20.39 6.91 31.38
N VAL A 310 20.17 5.60 31.24
CA VAL A 310 21.27 4.66 31.05
C VAL A 310 22.00 4.91 29.74
N VAL A 311 21.28 5.03 28.62
CA VAL A 311 21.88 5.23 27.29
C VAL A 311 22.64 6.55 27.21
N MET A 312 22.06 7.66 27.69
CA MET A 312 22.69 8.98 27.72
C MET A 312 23.89 9.05 28.66
N ASN A 313 23.83 8.43 29.84
CA ASN A 313 24.99 8.38 30.73
C ASN A 313 26.14 7.62 30.08
N ILE A 314 25.86 6.56 29.32
CA ILE A 314 26.91 5.83 28.60
C ILE A 314 27.47 6.65 27.44
N ASP A 315 26.60 7.28 26.65
CA ASP A 315 27.00 8.12 25.52
C ASP A 315 27.92 9.27 25.98
N ASN A 316 27.55 9.92 27.09
CA ASN A 316 28.31 10.98 27.74
C ASN A 316 29.51 10.50 28.57
N ASN A 317 29.77 9.18 28.64
CA ASN A 317 30.83 8.55 29.45
C ASN A 317 30.70 8.71 30.98
N ASN A 318 29.49 8.96 31.48
CA ASN A 318 29.14 9.00 32.90
C ASN A 318 28.89 7.57 33.43
N PHE A 319 29.91 6.71 33.43
CA PHE A 319 29.74 5.30 33.80
C PHE A 319 29.41 5.09 35.29
N ASP A 320 29.87 5.99 36.15
CA ASP A 320 29.62 5.94 37.60
C ASP A 320 28.13 6.10 37.93
N GLU A 321 27.44 6.98 37.20
CA GLU A 321 25.98 7.15 37.30
C GLU A 321 25.26 5.83 36.98
N VAL A 322 25.67 5.13 35.92
CA VAL A 322 25.05 3.83 35.57
C VAL A 322 25.33 2.76 36.64
N HIS A 323 26.48 2.84 37.31
CA HIS A 323 26.80 1.97 38.45
C HIS A 323 25.97 2.31 39.69
N GLU A 324 25.70 3.59 39.94
CA GLU A 324 24.83 4.06 41.00
C GLU A 324 23.37 3.63 40.74
N MET A 325 22.87 3.84 39.52
CA MET A 325 21.55 3.36 39.07
C MET A 325 21.39 1.85 39.27
N ARG A 326 22.44 1.07 39.01
CA ARG A 326 22.44 -0.38 39.27
C ARG A 326 22.36 -0.69 40.77
N THR A 327 23.08 0.08 41.59
CA THR A 327 23.19 -0.12 43.05
C THR A 327 21.88 0.20 43.74
N GLU A 328 21.22 1.28 43.34
CA GLU A 328 19.88 1.67 43.79
C GLU A 328 18.78 0.78 43.20
N GLY A 329 19.07 0.15 42.07
CA GLY A 329 18.18 -0.72 41.34
C GLY A 329 17.48 0.04 40.22
N PHE A 330 17.67 -0.45 38.99
CA PHE A 330 17.14 0.18 37.79
C PHE A 330 15.62 0.44 37.80
N SER A 331 14.83 -0.31 38.57
CA SER A 331 13.39 -0.08 38.69
C SER A 331 13.02 1.28 39.30
N SER A 332 13.92 1.90 40.06
CA SER A 332 13.71 3.21 40.71
C SER A 332 13.79 4.39 39.73
N TYR A 333 14.26 4.13 38.50
CA TYR A 333 14.46 5.14 37.46
C TYR A 333 13.43 5.03 36.32
N LEU A 334 12.37 4.25 36.55
CA LEU A 334 11.23 4.21 35.65
C LEU A 334 10.44 5.52 35.80
N CYS A 335 10.01 6.09 34.68
CA CYS A 335 9.21 7.31 34.62
C CYS A 335 7.89 7.17 35.42
N GLU A 336 7.79 7.87 36.55
CA GLU A 336 6.58 7.88 37.40
C GLU A 336 5.32 8.41 36.67
N PRO A 337 5.38 9.42 35.76
CA PRO A 337 4.20 9.92 35.05
C PRO A 337 3.65 9.05 33.91
N CYS A 338 4.31 7.97 33.51
CA CYS A 338 3.99 7.32 32.23
C CYS A 338 2.70 6.49 32.19
N GLY A 339 1.93 6.48 33.28
CA GLY A 339 0.51 6.12 33.22
C GLY A 339 -0.37 7.17 32.51
N ALA A 340 0.18 8.35 32.18
CA ALA A 340 -0.55 9.49 31.62
C ALA A 340 0.15 10.09 30.37
N SER A 341 0.17 9.34 29.25
CA SER A 341 0.16 9.80 27.85
C SER A 341 0.62 11.25 27.50
N SER A 342 1.82 11.71 27.89
CA SER A 342 2.20 13.13 27.73
C SER A 342 3.66 13.46 27.33
N CYS A 343 4.53 12.49 26.97
CA CYS A 343 5.92 12.80 26.60
C CYS A 343 6.14 13.08 25.08
N LYS A 344 7.11 13.94 24.72
CA LYS A 344 7.24 14.63 23.41
C LYS A 344 8.62 14.56 22.71
N LYS A 345 9.65 13.87 23.23
CA LYS A 345 11.07 14.21 22.98
C LYS A 345 11.78 13.46 21.82
N CYS A 346 11.13 13.16 20.69
CA CYS A 346 11.45 11.94 19.93
C CYS A 346 11.58 11.93 18.35
N LYS A 347 12.71 11.60 17.64
CA LYS A 347 12.86 10.90 16.26
C LYS A 347 14.08 11.17 15.28
N LYS A 348 15.07 10.26 15.09
CA LYS A 348 16.27 10.41 14.18
C LYS A 348 16.08 9.82 12.75
N ASN A 349 16.47 10.49 11.64
CA ASN A 349 16.12 10.05 10.24
C ASN A 349 17.06 9.03 9.53
N LEU A 350 16.48 8.01 8.88
CA LEU A 350 17.15 7.06 7.95
C LEU A 350 17.38 7.55 6.51
N SER A 351 18.22 6.82 5.75
CA SER A 351 18.28 6.97 4.29
C SER A 351 16.98 6.45 3.65
N PRO A 352 16.26 7.26 2.85
CA PRO A 352 14.98 6.84 2.26
C PRO A 352 15.06 5.61 1.34
N SER A 353 16.23 5.33 0.77
CA SER A 353 16.43 4.24 -0.20
C SER A 353 16.36 2.83 0.39
N ILE A 354 16.55 2.68 1.70
CA ILE A 354 16.45 1.39 2.40
C ILE A 354 15.07 1.16 3.02
N ILE A 355 14.23 2.20 3.05
CA ILE A 355 12.89 2.14 3.62
C ILE A 355 11.97 1.49 2.60
N PRO A 356 11.28 0.38 2.94
CA PRO A 356 10.31 -0.23 2.03
C PRO A 356 9.24 0.77 1.59
N PRO A 357 8.77 0.68 0.34
CA PRO A 357 7.76 1.60 -0.17
C PRO A 357 6.48 1.50 0.65
N ARG A 358 5.80 2.63 0.83
CA ARG A 358 4.41 2.62 1.30
C ARG A 358 3.54 1.90 0.27
N SER A 359 2.79 0.87 0.67
CA SER A 359 1.65 0.36 -0.12
C SER A 359 0.36 1.01 0.35
N LEU A 360 -0.41 1.58 -0.59
CA LEU A 360 -1.69 2.21 -0.31
C LEU A 360 -2.79 1.60 -1.18
N HIS A 361 -3.85 1.12 -0.53
CA HIS A 361 -5.04 0.59 -1.19
C HIS A 361 -6.26 1.50 -1.04
N MET A 362 -7.11 1.45 -2.06
CA MET A 362 -8.41 2.12 -2.02
C MET A 362 -9.32 1.46 -0.98
N PRO A 363 -10.24 2.21 -0.36
CA PRO A 363 -11.20 1.60 0.55
C PRO A 363 -12.05 0.55 -0.17
N ARG A 364 -12.23 -0.60 0.47
CA ARG A 364 -13.19 -1.61 0.00
C ARG A 364 -14.60 -1.08 0.25
N LEU A 365 -15.27 -0.60 -0.80
CA LEU A 365 -16.66 -0.12 -0.68
C LEU A 365 -17.57 -1.25 -0.21
N GLY A 366 -17.39 -2.45 -0.76
CA GLY A 366 -17.98 -3.69 -0.26
C GLY A 366 -19.49 -3.77 -0.46
N TYR A 367 -19.98 -3.42 -1.65
CA TYR A 367 -21.41 -3.52 -1.96
C TYR A 367 -21.64 -3.89 -3.43
N ARG A 368 -22.84 -4.37 -3.73
CA ARG A 368 -23.37 -4.51 -5.08
C ARG A 368 -24.77 -3.92 -5.12
N TYR A 369 -25.18 -3.42 -6.27
CA TYR A 369 -26.52 -2.90 -6.48
C TYR A 369 -27.15 -3.48 -7.76
N SER A 370 -28.48 -3.44 -7.79
CA SER A 370 -29.29 -3.73 -8.95
C SER A 370 -29.89 -2.44 -9.50
N ASN A 371 -29.93 -2.32 -10.82
CA ASN A 371 -30.66 -1.27 -11.49
C ASN A 371 -32.13 -1.30 -11.09
N SER A 372 -32.76 -0.14 -10.99
CA SER A 372 -34.18 -0.04 -10.67
C SER A 372 -35.06 0.01 -11.92
N SER A 373 -36.34 -0.31 -11.73
CA SER A 373 -37.36 -0.29 -12.78
C SER A 373 -38.11 1.06 -12.86
N GLY A 374 -37.55 2.12 -12.27
CA GLY A 374 -38.18 3.43 -12.19
C GLY A 374 -39.46 3.40 -11.33
N GLU A 375 -40.61 3.74 -11.93
CA GLU A 375 -41.88 3.93 -11.21
C GLU A 375 -42.30 2.73 -10.35
N SER A 376 -42.08 1.50 -10.82
CA SER A 376 -42.42 0.29 -10.06
C SER A 376 -41.55 0.14 -8.81
N THR A 377 -40.27 0.51 -8.88
CA THR A 377 -39.39 0.53 -7.72
C THR A 377 -39.80 1.64 -6.75
N LEU A 378 -40.08 2.86 -7.23
CA LEU A 378 -40.55 3.95 -6.39
C LEU A 378 -41.84 3.59 -5.62
N LYS A 379 -42.80 2.94 -6.29
CA LYS A 379 -44.03 2.44 -5.66
C LYS A 379 -43.75 1.39 -4.59
N TYR A 380 -42.81 0.48 -4.82
CA TYR A 380 -42.43 -0.55 -3.84
C TYR A 380 -41.92 0.08 -2.53
N TYR A 381 -41.13 1.15 -2.63
CA TYR A 381 -40.63 1.91 -1.48
C TYR A 381 -41.60 2.96 -0.95
N SER A 382 -42.87 2.96 -1.39
CA SER A 382 -43.90 3.94 -0.99
C SER A 382 -43.52 5.41 -1.24
N ILE A 383 -42.72 5.67 -2.27
CA ILE A 383 -42.30 7.03 -2.63
C ILE A 383 -43.39 7.70 -3.48
N GLU A 384 -43.95 8.80 -2.98
CA GLU A 384 -44.98 9.58 -3.66
C GLU A 384 -44.48 10.25 -4.95
N LYS A 385 -45.38 10.50 -5.91
CA LYS A 385 -45.01 11.10 -7.22
C LYS A 385 -44.47 12.51 -7.08
N GLU A 386 -44.94 13.23 -6.06
CA GLU A 386 -44.58 14.61 -5.70
C GLU A 386 -43.24 14.68 -4.93
N SER A 387 -42.70 13.55 -4.46
CA SER A 387 -41.40 13.49 -3.76
C SER A 387 -40.25 13.99 -4.65
N ASN A 388 -39.20 14.52 -4.02
CA ASN A 388 -37.95 14.88 -4.71
C ASN A 388 -37.16 13.66 -5.19
N ILE A 389 -37.52 12.46 -4.74
CA ILE A 389 -36.88 11.20 -5.11
C ILE A 389 -37.49 10.68 -6.42
N LYS A 390 -36.71 10.69 -7.50
CA LYS A 390 -37.19 10.32 -8.85
C LYS A 390 -36.59 9.03 -9.42
N SER A 391 -35.47 8.58 -8.89
CA SER A 391 -34.71 7.45 -9.40
C SER A 391 -33.68 6.99 -8.37
N GLY A 392 -33.04 5.85 -8.62
CA GLY A 392 -32.00 5.31 -7.77
C GLY A 392 -31.75 3.85 -8.05
N VAL A 393 -30.94 3.22 -7.21
CA VAL A 393 -30.58 1.80 -7.30
C VAL A 393 -30.82 1.06 -5.99
N VAL A 394 -31.09 -0.23 -6.08
CA VAL A 394 -31.36 -1.07 -4.91
C VAL A 394 -30.10 -1.84 -4.54
N VAL A 395 -29.63 -1.70 -3.32
CA VAL A 395 -28.50 -2.48 -2.79
C VAL A 395 -28.88 -3.96 -2.79
N SER A 396 -28.11 -4.78 -3.50
CA SER A 396 -28.38 -6.22 -3.65
C SER A 396 -27.55 -7.07 -2.70
N ASP A 397 -26.39 -6.56 -2.28
CA ASP A 397 -25.42 -7.28 -1.47
C ASP A 397 -24.48 -6.30 -0.74
N VAL A 398 -24.07 -6.65 0.47
CA VAL A 398 -23.18 -5.84 1.31
C VAL A 398 -22.16 -6.76 1.98
N VAL A 399 -20.88 -6.51 1.73
CA VAL A 399 -19.75 -7.28 2.23
C VAL A 399 -19.36 -6.78 3.62
N LYS A 400 -19.26 -7.70 4.57
CA LYS A 400 -18.87 -7.40 5.96
C LYS A 400 -17.54 -6.64 6.03
N ASN A 401 -17.43 -5.71 6.98
CA ASN A 401 -16.28 -4.82 7.20
C ASN A 401 -15.98 -3.84 6.05
N GLY A 402 -16.68 -3.93 4.92
CA GLY A 402 -16.64 -2.94 3.84
C GLY A 402 -17.19 -1.60 4.29
N MET A 403 -16.89 -0.55 3.53
CA MET A 403 -17.30 0.82 3.88
C MET A 403 -18.83 0.97 4.01
N PHE A 404 -19.60 0.31 3.13
CA PHE A 404 -21.06 0.32 3.16
C PHE A 404 -21.63 -0.42 4.39
N ASP A 405 -21.07 -1.59 4.74
CA ASP A 405 -21.43 -2.33 5.96
C ASP A 405 -21.16 -1.49 7.22
N ARG A 406 -20.00 -0.82 7.28
CA ARG A 406 -19.64 0.04 8.42
C ARG A 406 -20.53 1.28 8.58
N ALA A 407 -21.13 1.76 7.49
CA ALA A 407 -22.14 2.81 7.55
C ALA A 407 -23.56 2.31 7.81
N GLY A 408 -23.72 0.99 8.00
CA GLY A 408 -25.01 0.36 8.26
C GLY A 408 -25.92 0.38 7.04
N VAL A 409 -25.37 0.35 5.82
CA VAL A 409 -26.15 0.11 4.61
C VAL A 409 -26.55 -1.37 4.59
N GLU A 410 -27.81 -1.64 4.30
CA GLU A 410 -28.37 -2.98 4.30
C GLU A 410 -28.81 -3.41 2.89
N LYS A 411 -28.96 -4.73 2.72
CA LYS A 411 -29.57 -5.27 1.51
C LYS A 411 -30.99 -4.72 1.38
N TYR A 412 -31.32 -4.30 0.16
CA TYR A 412 -32.55 -3.63 -0.23
C TYR A 412 -32.70 -2.18 0.24
N ASP A 413 -31.65 -1.52 0.73
CA ASP A 413 -31.66 -0.06 0.78
C ASP A 413 -31.70 0.52 -0.64
N PHE A 414 -32.55 1.52 -0.87
CA PHE A 414 -32.68 2.22 -2.14
C PHE A 414 -31.88 3.51 -2.14
N ILE A 415 -30.71 3.53 -2.78
CA ILE A 415 -29.83 4.69 -2.87
C ILE A 415 -30.30 5.60 -4.00
N TYR A 416 -30.72 6.81 -3.67
CA TYR A 416 -31.22 7.78 -4.66
C TYR A 416 -30.34 9.02 -4.81
N LYS A 417 -29.46 9.30 -3.84
CA LYS A 417 -28.55 10.44 -3.89
C LYS A 417 -27.28 10.18 -3.09
N VAL A 418 -26.17 10.73 -3.53
CA VAL A 418 -24.91 10.78 -2.79
C VAL A 418 -24.44 12.22 -2.64
N SER A 419 -24.09 12.63 -1.43
CA SER A 419 -23.51 13.93 -1.14
C SER A 419 -22.04 13.78 -0.73
N THR A 420 -21.20 14.66 -1.26
CA THR A 420 -19.75 14.75 -0.97
C THR A 420 -19.37 16.23 -0.83
N GLU A 421 -18.13 16.54 -0.46
CA GLU A 421 -17.65 17.94 -0.49
C GLU A 421 -17.68 18.58 -1.89
N ARG A 422 -17.83 17.79 -2.96
CA ARG A 422 -17.97 18.29 -4.34
C ARG A 422 -19.40 18.64 -4.73
N GLY A 423 -20.39 18.33 -3.89
CA GLY A 423 -21.81 18.61 -4.13
C GLY A 423 -22.71 17.39 -3.92
N GLU A 424 -23.96 17.53 -4.36
CA GLU A 424 -24.98 16.48 -4.30
C GLU A 424 -25.25 15.90 -5.70
N PHE A 425 -25.33 14.57 -5.76
CA PHE A 425 -25.44 13.83 -7.00
C PHE A 425 -26.64 12.88 -6.92
N ASN A 426 -27.69 13.19 -7.69
CA ASN A 426 -28.85 12.32 -7.82
C ASN A 426 -28.47 11.08 -8.64
N VAL A 427 -28.88 9.92 -8.16
CA VAL A 427 -28.57 8.63 -8.76
C VAL A 427 -29.73 8.20 -9.64
N ASP A 428 -29.45 7.88 -10.90
CA ASP A 428 -30.45 7.38 -11.84
C ASP A 428 -30.75 5.89 -11.63
N ASN A 429 -31.61 5.32 -12.48
CA ASN A 429 -32.01 3.91 -12.36
C ASN A 429 -30.88 2.91 -12.68
N TYR A 430 -29.73 3.38 -13.16
CA TYR A 430 -28.55 2.59 -13.53
C TYR A 430 -27.38 2.78 -12.57
N GLY A 431 -27.55 3.62 -11.54
CA GLY A 431 -26.51 3.91 -10.56
C GLY A 431 -25.53 4.97 -11.05
N GLU A 432 -25.99 5.84 -11.95
CA GLU A 432 -25.17 6.86 -12.58
C GLU A 432 -25.72 8.27 -12.30
N THR A 433 -24.86 9.28 -12.40
CA THR A 433 -25.23 10.69 -12.33
C THR A 433 -24.66 11.43 -13.53
N TRP A 434 -25.51 12.20 -14.22
CA TRP A 434 -25.06 13.09 -15.29
C TRP A 434 -24.19 14.22 -14.73
N ILE A 435 -22.98 14.36 -15.28
CA ILE A 435 -22.03 15.39 -14.89
C ILE A 435 -21.86 16.38 -16.03
N GLU A 436 -22.47 17.56 -15.90
CA GLU A 436 -22.57 18.56 -16.98
C GLU A 436 -21.21 18.98 -17.54
N ASN A 437 -20.25 19.29 -16.67
CA ASN A 437 -18.92 19.77 -17.07
C ASN A 437 -18.08 18.69 -17.78
N LEU A 438 -18.40 17.41 -17.60
CA LEU A 438 -17.75 16.30 -18.31
C LEU A 438 -18.55 15.83 -19.52
N SER A 439 -19.83 16.21 -19.61
CA SER A 439 -20.79 15.72 -20.60
C SER A 439 -20.88 14.19 -20.65
N VAL A 440 -20.81 13.53 -19.49
CA VAL A 440 -20.95 12.08 -19.34
C VAL A 440 -21.65 11.74 -18.02
N SER A 441 -22.25 10.55 -17.96
CA SER A 441 -22.73 9.97 -16.70
C SER A 441 -21.58 9.26 -15.98
N LEU A 442 -21.40 9.54 -14.70
CA LEU A 442 -20.45 8.84 -13.84
C LEU A 442 -21.17 7.82 -12.97
N LYS A 443 -20.55 6.67 -12.75
CA LYS A 443 -21.07 5.65 -11.83
C LYS A 443 -20.95 6.12 -10.39
N LEU A 444 -21.81 5.60 -9.52
CA LEU A 444 -21.76 5.83 -8.09
C LEU A 444 -20.34 5.61 -7.50
N ASN A 445 -19.65 4.55 -7.93
CA ASN A 445 -18.25 4.30 -7.52
C ASN A 445 -17.30 5.43 -7.94
N ASP A 446 -17.45 5.97 -9.16
CA ASP A 446 -16.57 7.04 -9.65
C ASP A 446 -16.82 8.35 -8.87
N ILE A 447 -18.07 8.64 -8.51
CA ILE A 447 -18.42 9.78 -7.65
C ILE A 447 -17.78 9.64 -6.27
N ILE A 448 -17.88 8.45 -5.66
CA ILE A 448 -17.27 8.15 -4.36
C ILE A 448 -15.73 8.25 -4.45
N HIS A 449 -15.10 7.69 -5.49
CA HIS A 449 -13.64 7.72 -5.65
C HIS A 449 -13.07 9.08 -6.09
N ARG A 450 -13.95 10.03 -6.39
CA ARG A 450 -13.61 11.44 -6.65
C ARG A 450 -13.50 12.28 -5.38
N THR A 451 -13.96 11.77 -4.25
CA THR A 451 -13.81 12.36 -2.90
C THR A 451 -12.36 12.27 -2.42
N PRO A 452 -11.68 13.38 -2.04
CA PRO A 452 -10.47 13.36 -1.24
C PRO A 452 -10.54 12.51 0.03
N PHE A 453 -9.43 11.86 0.39
CA PHE A 453 -9.35 11.14 1.65
C PHE A 453 -9.50 12.09 2.85
N GLY A 454 -10.12 11.57 3.91
CA GLY A 454 -10.43 12.31 5.14
C GLY A 454 -11.78 13.03 5.10
N GLN A 455 -12.52 12.97 3.99
CA GLN A 455 -13.83 13.62 3.87
C GLN A 455 -15.00 12.67 4.19
N GLU A 456 -16.15 13.25 4.50
CA GLU A 456 -17.41 12.52 4.71
C GLU A 456 -18.18 12.37 3.39
N ILE A 457 -18.76 11.20 3.18
CA ILE A 457 -19.71 10.89 2.12
C ILE A 457 -21.04 10.55 2.78
N VAL A 458 -22.14 11.12 2.30
CA VAL A 458 -23.48 10.83 2.78
C VAL A 458 -24.27 10.13 1.68
N LEU A 459 -24.68 8.89 1.91
CA LEU A 459 -25.66 8.20 1.06
C LEU A 459 -27.05 8.52 1.59
N HIS A 460 -27.92 9.01 0.70
CA HIS A 460 -29.33 9.20 1.00
C HIS A 460 -30.08 7.97 0.49
N VAL A 461 -30.75 7.28 1.40
CA VAL A 461 -31.36 5.98 1.13
C VAL A 461 -32.78 5.92 1.65
N VAL A 462 -33.63 5.17 0.96
CA VAL A 462 -34.93 4.75 1.50
C VAL A 462 -34.83 3.28 1.88
N ASN A 463 -35.09 2.94 3.14
CA ASN A 463 -35.10 1.53 3.57
C ASN A 463 -36.35 0.80 3.07
N GLN A 464 -36.39 -0.51 3.30
CA GLN A 464 -37.54 -1.34 2.94
C GLN A 464 -38.86 -0.93 3.63
N SER A 465 -38.79 -0.20 4.75
CA SER A 465 -39.98 0.33 5.44
C SER A 465 -40.49 1.65 4.84
N GLY A 466 -39.81 2.19 3.82
CA GLY A 466 -40.16 3.46 3.18
C GLY A 466 -39.65 4.70 3.92
N GLU A 467 -38.77 4.53 4.91
CA GLU A 467 -38.18 5.64 5.67
C GLU A 467 -36.94 6.17 4.94
N ASP A 468 -36.90 7.50 4.76
CA ASP A 468 -35.77 8.23 4.20
C ASP A 468 -34.69 8.45 5.28
N MET A 469 -33.47 8.06 4.97
CA MET A 469 -32.35 7.99 5.91
C MET A 469 -31.06 8.47 5.27
N GLU A 470 -30.15 8.97 6.12
CA GLU A 470 -28.77 9.26 5.75
C GLU A 470 -27.83 8.19 6.33
N LYS A 471 -26.97 7.63 5.48
CA LYS A 471 -25.88 6.71 5.85
C LYS A 471 -24.56 7.41 5.60
N LYS A 472 -23.88 7.79 6.69
CA LYS A 472 -22.63 8.56 6.64
C LYS A 472 -21.43 7.64 6.62
N MET A 473 -20.49 7.93 5.75
CA MET A 473 -19.25 7.18 5.59
C MET A 473 -18.06 8.13 5.62
N HIS A 474 -17.01 7.77 6.35
CA HIS A 474 -15.73 8.46 6.27
C HIS A 474 -14.86 7.85 5.17
N TYR A 475 -14.54 8.61 4.13
CA TYR A 475 -13.77 8.15 2.99
C TYR A 475 -12.28 8.29 3.24
N ASN A 476 -11.59 7.17 3.39
CA ASN A 476 -10.15 7.13 3.64
C ASN A 476 -9.52 5.91 2.94
N TYR A 477 -8.19 5.86 2.83
CA TYR A 477 -7.48 4.68 2.35
C TYR A 477 -7.78 3.44 3.24
N LEU A 478 -7.54 2.24 2.71
CA LEU A 478 -7.82 1.00 3.44
C LEU A 478 -6.92 0.87 4.69
N GLU A 479 -7.50 1.08 5.86
CA GLU A 479 -6.81 0.92 7.15
C GLU A 479 -6.52 -0.56 7.45
N GLU A 480 -5.43 -0.81 8.17
CA GLU A 480 -4.93 -2.15 8.50
C GLU A 480 -5.98 -3.07 9.13
N LYS A 481 -6.74 -2.55 10.11
CA LYS A 481 -7.81 -3.29 10.81
C LYS A 481 -8.97 -3.74 9.90
N TYR A 482 -9.10 -3.16 8.71
CA TYR A 482 -10.15 -3.48 7.74
C TYR A 482 -9.63 -4.26 6.54
N LYS A 483 -8.33 -4.56 6.48
CA LYS A 483 -7.78 -5.42 5.45
C LYS A 483 -8.35 -6.84 5.59
N PRO A 484 -8.77 -7.48 4.49
CA PRO A 484 -9.25 -8.86 4.53
C PRO A 484 -8.14 -9.81 5.00
N SER A 485 -8.51 -10.90 5.65
CA SER A 485 -7.56 -11.94 6.08
C SER A 485 -6.83 -12.58 4.89
N ILE A 486 -7.57 -12.84 3.81
CA ILE A 486 -7.03 -13.34 2.55
C ILE A 486 -6.78 -12.15 1.62
N ARG A 487 -5.51 -11.79 1.46
CA ARG A 487 -5.03 -10.63 0.68
C ARG A 487 -3.62 -10.87 0.17
N PHE A 488 -3.13 -9.95 -0.67
CA PHE A 488 -1.71 -9.85 -1.00
C PHE A 488 -0.92 -9.32 0.21
N MET A 489 0.32 -9.78 0.36
CA MET A 489 1.21 -9.31 1.43
C MET A 489 2.20 -8.29 0.87
N ASP A 490 1.88 -7.00 0.96
CA ASP A 490 2.64 -5.93 0.30
C ASP A 490 2.98 -4.74 1.22
N SER A 491 2.63 -4.81 2.50
CA SER A 491 3.00 -3.80 3.50
C SER A 491 4.00 -4.33 4.55
N MET A 492 4.67 -3.43 5.27
CA MET A 492 5.54 -3.77 6.40
C MET A 492 4.81 -4.59 7.46
N HIS A 493 3.56 -4.23 7.77
CA HIS A 493 2.69 -4.98 8.68
C HIS A 493 2.44 -6.42 8.20
N ASP A 494 2.47 -6.67 6.90
CA ASP A 494 2.23 -8.02 6.38
C ASP A 494 3.40 -8.98 6.62
N LEU A 495 4.60 -8.47 6.95
CA LEU A 495 5.74 -9.28 7.37
C LEU A 495 5.42 -10.12 8.61
N ASN A 496 4.51 -9.63 9.47
CA ASN A 496 4.02 -10.32 10.67
C ASN A 496 3.39 -11.67 10.32
N PHE A 497 2.82 -11.77 9.12
CA PHE A 497 2.08 -12.94 8.68
C PHE A 497 2.91 -13.93 7.85
N GLN A 498 4.10 -13.54 7.37
CA GLN A 498 4.95 -14.41 6.54
C GLN A 498 5.42 -15.67 7.28
N ASN A 499 5.57 -15.57 8.61
CA ASN A 499 6.00 -16.69 9.45
C ASN A 499 4.84 -17.58 9.92
N GLN A 500 3.62 -17.34 9.45
CA GLN A 500 2.46 -18.18 9.74
C GLN A 500 2.48 -19.45 8.87
N VAL A 501 3.48 -20.29 9.14
CA VAL A 501 3.70 -21.58 8.50
C VAL A 501 3.99 -22.61 9.58
N LEU A 502 3.40 -23.79 9.45
CA LEU A 502 3.54 -24.91 10.37
C LEU A 502 3.80 -26.19 9.59
N ASN A 503 4.77 -26.98 10.02
CA ASN A 503 4.97 -28.34 9.53
C ASN A 503 4.33 -29.33 10.52
N LEU A 504 3.29 -30.03 10.08
CA LEU A 504 2.57 -31.03 10.86
C LEU A 504 2.80 -32.41 10.23
N ALA A 505 3.73 -33.17 10.82
CA ALA A 505 4.11 -34.52 10.36
C ALA A 505 4.43 -34.62 8.85
N GLY A 506 5.01 -33.56 8.27
CA GLY A 506 5.35 -33.47 6.85
C GLY A 506 4.29 -32.80 5.98
N VAL A 507 3.14 -32.39 6.51
CA VAL A 507 2.18 -31.50 5.84
C VAL A 507 2.55 -30.06 6.19
N ILE A 508 2.88 -29.25 5.19
CA ILE A 508 3.23 -27.83 5.36
C ILE A 508 1.95 -27.02 5.21
N LEU A 509 1.52 -26.42 6.31
CA LEU A 509 0.30 -25.63 6.43
C LEU A 509 0.66 -24.16 6.60
N LYS A 510 -0.07 -23.27 5.94
CA LYS A 510 0.10 -21.82 6.10
C LYS A 510 -1.24 -21.12 6.08
N THR A 511 -1.28 -19.88 6.52
CA THR A 511 -2.46 -19.04 6.33
C THR A 511 -2.69 -18.77 4.84
N LEU A 512 -3.94 -18.90 4.38
CA LEU A 512 -4.31 -18.68 2.99
C LEU A 512 -4.16 -17.19 2.61
N ARG A 513 -3.48 -16.93 1.48
CA ARG A 513 -3.26 -15.58 0.92
C ARG A 513 -3.70 -15.50 -0.54
N MET A 514 -3.73 -14.29 -1.11
CA MET A 514 -4.16 -14.12 -2.51
C MET A 514 -3.23 -14.79 -3.52
N GLU A 515 -1.95 -14.86 -3.21
CA GLU A 515 -0.98 -15.58 -4.02
C GLU A 515 -1.35 -17.06 -4.13
N ASP A 516 -1.70 -17.69 -3.00
CA ASP A 516 -2.13 -19.10 -2.96
C ASP A 516 -3.44 -19.31 -3.72
N VAL A 517 -4.39 -18.38 -3.60
CA VAL A 517 -5.67 -18.45 -4.32
C VAL A 517 -5.48 -18.39 -5.83
N MET A 518 -4.57 -17.54 -6.32
CA MET A 518 -4.26 -17.48 -7.74
C MET A 518 -3.46 -18.70 -8.21
N GLU A 519 -2.47 -19.12 -7.45
CA GLU A 519 -1.61 -20.27 -7.77
C GLU A 519 -2.41 -21.57 -7.86
N HIS A 520 -3.30 -21.80 -6.91
CA HIS A 520 -4.13 -23.01 -6.82
C HIS A 520 -5.54 -22.84 -7.42
N GLN A 521 -5.81 -21.73 -8.08
CA GLN A 521 -7.09 -21.45 -8.77
C GLN A 521 -8.33 -21.58 -7.85
N LEU A 522 -8.21 -21.13 -6.60
CA LEU A 522 -9.26 -21.25 -5.57
C LEU A 522 -10.35 -20.18 -5.74
N GLY A 523 -11.09 -20.26 -6.85
CA GLY A 523 -12.05 -19.23 -7.29
C GLY A 523 -13.08 -18.78 -6.25
N LYS A 524 -13.44 -19.66 -5.29
CA LYS A 524 -14.31 -19.33 -4.14
C LYS A 524 -13.80 -18.11 -3.36
N TYR A 525 -12.49 -17.99 -3.16
CA TYR A 525 -11.87 -16.94 -2.37
C TYR A 525 -11.56 -15.66 -3.17
N MET A 526 -11.90 -15.65 -4.47
CA MET A 526 -12.01 -14.40 -5.23
C MET A 526 -13.25 -13.59 -4.82
N ASP A 527 -14.25 -14.23 -4.18
CA ASP A 527 -15.40 -13.52 -3.62
C ASP A 527 -15.01 -12.73 -2.36
N PRO A 528 -15.25 -11.40 -2.32
CA PRO A 528 -14.97 -10.55 -1.17
C PRO A 528 -15.53 -11.02 0.18
N HIS A 529 -16.66 -11.74 0.20
CA HIS A 529 -17.26 -12.28 1.43
C HIS A 529 -16.34 -13.29 2.10
N ASN A 530 -15.74 -14.18 1.31
CA ASN A 530 -14.86 -15.23 1.81
C ASN A 530 -13.47 -14.69 2.20
N GLN A 531 -13.07 -13.53 1.69
CA GLN A 531 -11.75 -12.94 1.95
C GLN A 531 -11.57 -12.42 3.39
N ASN A 532 -12.67 -12.14 4.09
CA ASN A 532 -12.61 -11.72 5.48
C ASN A 532 -12.35 -12.90 6.44
N GLU A 533 -12.59 -14.13 5.98
CA GLU A 533 -12.41 -15.33 6.79
C GLU A 533 -10.94 -15.71 6.90
N PHE A 534 -10.50 -16.10 8.10
CA PHE A 534 -9.23 -16.77 8.27
C PHE A 534 -9.33 -18.21 7.77
N LYS A 535 -8.38 -18.62 6.93
CA LYS A 535 -8.29 -19.97 6.37
C LYS A 535 -6.85 -20.46 6.41
N VAL A 536 -6.68 -21.78 6.48
CA VAL A 536 -5.39 -22.46 6.43
C VAL A 536 -5.37 -23.34 5.19
N VAL A 537 -4.28 -23.26 4.43
CA VAL A 537 -4.08 -24.00 3.18
C VAL A 537 -2.89 -24.94 3.31
N VAL A 538 -2.98 -26.10 2.67
CA VAL A 538 -1.85 -27.01 2.45
C VAL A 538 -0.95 -26.36 1.40
N ALA A 539 0.21 -25.85 1.83
CA ALA A 539 1.19 -25.25 0.94
C ALA A 539 2.01 -26.30 0.20
N ASP A 540 2.43 -27.34 0.91
CA ASP A 540 3.26 -28.41 0.36
C ASP A 540 3.18 -29.66 1.26
N ILE A 541 3.65 -30.81 0.75
CA ILE A 541 3.66 -32.08 1.46
C ILE A 541 5.01 -32.76 1.25
N ASP A 542 5.76 -33.02 2.34
CA ASP A 542 7.03 -33.75 2.27
C ASP A 542 6.79 -35.13 1.66
N THR A 543 7.48 -35.40 0.54
CA THR A 543 7.43 -36.67 -0.20
C THR A 543 7.71 -37.93 0.63
N ARG A 544 8.35 -37.79 1.80
CA ARG A 544 8.66 -38.90 2.71
C ARG A 544 7.60 -39.10 3.80
N SER A 545 6.66 -38.16 3.95
CA SER A 545 5.64 -38.18 4.99
C SER A 545 4.58 -39.27 4.77
N PRO A 546 3.89 -39.72 5.85
CA PRO A 546 2.71 -40.57 5.72
C PRO A 546 1.60 -39.92 4.87
N ALA A 547 1.39 -38.61 5.01
CA ALA A 547 0.38 -37.87 4.26
C ALA A 547 0.61 -37.94 2.74
N TYR A 548 1.86 -37.79 2.29
CA TYR A 548 2.20 -37.92 0.87
C TYR A 548 1.89 -39.32 0.32
N LYS A 549 2.16 -40.37 1.13
CA LYS A 549 1.85 -41.76 0.76
C LYS A 549 0.34 -42.02 0.73
N ALA A 550 -0.41 -41.40 1.64
CA ALA A 550 -1.86 -41.53 1.71
C ALA A 550 -2.56 -40.91 0.49
N ARG A 551 -1.99 -39.85 -0.12
CA ARG A 551 -2.52 -39.16 -1.33
C ARG A 551 -3.94 -38.59 -1.15
N ASN A 552 -4.33 -38.35 0.09
CA ASN A 552 -5.63 -37.76 0.44
C ASN A 552 -5.59 -36.23 0.46
N LEU A 553 -4.40 -35.62 0.56
CA LEU A 553 -4.19 -34.17 0.52
C LEU A 553 -3.34 -33.78 -0.69
N GLN A 554 -3.55 -32.57 -1.17
CA GLN A 554 -2.78 -31.93 -2.23
C GLN A 554 -2.47 -30.48 -1.87
N PRO A 555 -1.33 -29.91 -2.35
CA PRO A 555 -1.10 -28.48 -2.29
C PRO A 555 -2.28 -27.70 -2.89
N GLY A 556 -2.76 -26.69 -2.16
CA GLY A 556 -3.95 -25.91 -2.48
C GLY A 556 -5.22 -26.35 -1.73
N ASP A 557 -5.23 -27.52 -1.08
CA ASP A 557 -6.37 -27.91 -0.26
C ASP A 557 -6.52 -26.98 0.95
N VAL A 558 -7.74 -26.48 1.18
CA VAL A 558 -8.06 -25.60 2.31
C VAL A 558 -8.68 -26.41 3.44
N LEU A 559 -8.14 -26.28 4.64
CA LEU A 559 -8.63 -26.98 5.83
C LEU A 559 -9.98 -26.43 6.28
N THR A 560 -10.90 -27.33 6.65
CA THR A 560 -12.21 -27.02 7.24
C THR A 560 -12.28 -27.43 8.70
N LYS A 561 -11.74 -28.60 9.05
CA LYS A 561 -11.74 -29.12 10.42
C LYS A 561 -10.43 -29.76 10.84
N ILE A 562 -10.25 -29.78 12.16
CA ILE A 562 -9.17 -30.46 12.86
C ILE A 562 -9.83 -31.36 13.90
N ASN A 563 -9.69 -32.67 13.73
CA ASN A 563 -10.49 -33.68 14.43
C ASN A 563 -11.99 -33.45 14.18
N GLU A 564 -12.76 -33.14 15.22
CA GLU A 564 -14.20 -32.89 15.12
C GLU A 564 -14.53 -31.38 15.08
N ASP A 565 -13.55 -30.52 15.36
CA ASP A 565 -13.74 -29.08 15.53
C ASP A 565 -13.43 -28.30 14.23
N GLU A 566 -14.16 -27.21 14.00
CA GLU A 566 -13.83 -26.27 12.92
C GLU A 566 -12.45 -25.63 13.14
N VAL A 567 -11.74 -25.35 12.05
CA VAL A 567 -10.48 -24.60 12.11
C VAL A 567 -10.72 -23.25 12.78
N SER A 568 -9.89 -22.92 13.76
CA SER A 568 -9.98 -21.66 14.50
C SER A 568 -9.95 -20.44 13.57
N SER A 569 -10.60 -19.35 13.99
CA SER A 569 -10.71 -18.10 13.23
C SER A 569 -9.43 -17.25 13.21
N ASN A 570 -8.32 -17.73 13.79
CA ASN A 570 -7.03 -17.05 13.75
C ASN A 570 -5.86 -18.05 13.88
N TRP A 571 -4.65 -17.57 13.54
CA TRP A 571 -3.45 -18.41 13.49
C TRP A 571 -3.04 -18.98 14.85
N GLU A 572 -3.12 -18.20 15.93
CA GLU A 572 -2.74 -18.66 17.26
C GLU A 572 -3.66 -19.78 17.76
N GLY A 573 -4.97 -19.59 17.57
CA GLY A 573 -5.98 -20.62 17.85
C GLY A 573 -5.76 -21.88 17.03
N PHE A 574 -5.47 -21.74 15.73
CA PHE A 574 -5.13 -22.87 14.87
C PHE A 574 -3.90 -23.64 15.37
N VAL A 575 -2.81 -22.94 15.71
CA VAL A 575 -1.60 -23.57 16.26
C VAL A 575 -1.92 -24.31 17.55
N ASN A 576 -2.76 -23.72 18.43
CA ASN A 576 -3.16 -24.37 19.67
C ASN A 576 -4.01 -25.64 19.43
N GLN A 577 -4.85 -25.67 18.40
CA GLN A 577 -5.65 -26.87 18.05
C GLN A 577 -4.76 -28.07 17.68
N VAL A 578 -3.62 -27.83 17.04
CA VAL A 578 -2.72 -28.90 16.57
C VAL A 578 -1.53 -29.17 17.50
N LYS A 579 -1.32 -28.31 18.49
CA LYS A 579 -0.19 -28.43 19.42
C LYS A 579 -0.37 -29.62 20.36
N ASN A 580 0.71 -30.36 20.58
CA ASN A 580 0.77 -31.50 21.51
C ASN A 580 -0.19 -32.66 21.22
N LEU A 581 -0.72 -32.77 20.00
CA LEU A 581 -1.52 -33.92 19.59
C LEU A 581 -0.63 -35.13 19.31
N LYS A 582 -1.08 -36.32 19.72
CA LYS A 582 -0.42 -37.60 19.38
C LYS A 582 -0.78 -38.10 17.98
N SER A 583 -1.97 -37.71 17.52
CA SER A 583 -2.52 -37.96 16.19
C SER A 583 -3.53 -36.86 15.87
N VAL A 584 -3.72 -36.54 14.60
CA VAL A 584 -4.67 -35.50 14.17
C VAL A 584 -5.38 -35.92 12.89
N VAL A 585 -6.69 -35.65 12.84
CA VAL A 585 -7.49 -35.77 11.62
C VAL A 585 -7.60 -34.39 10.98
N LEU A 586 -7.20 -34.28 9.72
CA LEU A 586 -7.38 -33.08 8.91
C LEU A 586 -8.50 -33.33 7.89
N GLU A 587 -9.50 -32.47 7.90
CA GLU A 587 -10.57 -32.41 6.89
C GLU A 587 -10.39 -31.17 6.02
N VAL A 588 -10.56 -31.32 4.70
CA VAL A 588 -10.47 -30.23 3.72
C VAL A 588 -11.79 -29.97 3.03
N GLU A 589 -11.92 -28.86 2.31
CA GLU A 589 -13.16 -28.45 1.63
C GLU A 589 -13.70 -29.46 0.61
N SER A 590 -12.83 -30.30 0.03
CA SER A 590 -13.23 -31.40 -0.86
C SER A 590 -13.90 -32.57 -0.13
N GLY A 591 -13.90 -32.56 1.20
CA GLY A 591 -14.34 -33.66 2.07
C GLY A 591 -13.30 -34.76 2.26
N ALA A 592 -12.09 -34.60 1.70
CA ALA A 592 -11.02 -35.55 1.93
C ALA A 592 -10.53 -35.49 3.39
N LEU A 593 -10.16 -36.65 3.92
CA LEU A 593 -9.71 -36.83 5.31
C LEU A 593 -8.32 -37.46 5.34
N THR A 594 -7.46 -36.92 6.18
CA THR A 594 -6.13 -37.50 6.44
C THR A 594 -5.87 -37.59 7.93
N ILE A 595 -5.41 -38.75 8.37
CA ILE A 595 -4.99 -39.00 9.74
C ILE A 595 -3.47 -39.10 9.76
N ILE A 596 -2.80 -38.25 10.55
CA ILE A 596 -1.34 -38.21 10.70
C ILE A 596 -0.90 -38.30 12.16
#